data_AF-A0A2K9E3V2-F1
#
_entry.id   AF-A0A2K9E3V2-F1
#
_cell.length_a   1.000
_cell.length_b   1.000
_cell.length_c   1.000
_cell.angle_alpha   90.00
_cell.angle_beta   90.00
_cell.angle_gamma   90.00
#
_symmetry.space_group_name_H-M   'P 1'
#
loop_
_entity.id
_entity.type
_entity.pdbx_description
1 polymer ?
#
loop_
_entity_poly.entity_id
_entity_poly.type
_entity_poly.pdbx_seq_one_letter_code
_entity_poly.pdbx_strand_id
1 'polypeptide(L)'
;MYFNKQYFQLFGEKEFDTYEREQIVAIKDEIERESENYILNVNETEFINYITNKYVLKEPQFDYDNIFVSTYQKDIEGKYWPRRYNVYDDKFYSVDVVNFQIKLDNIFKLF
;
A
#
# COMPACT_ATOMS: atom_id res chain seq x y z
N MET A 1 -0.82 23.68 -6.38
CA MET A 1 -1.77 22.74 -7.01
C MET A 1 -2.19 21.77 -5.91
N TYR A 2 -3.34 21.98 -5.29
CA TYR A 2 -3.82 21.09 -4.23
C TYR A 2 -4.58 19.96 -4.91
N PHE A 3 -3.85 18.90 -5.29
CA PHE A 3 -4.50 17.62 -5.49
C PHE A 3 -5.07 17.23 -4.12
N ASN A 4 -6.38 17.02 -4.03
CA ASN A 4 -6.94 16.24 -2.94
C ASN A 4 -6.27 14.86 -3.06
N LYS A 5 -5.18 14.65 -2.32
CA LYS A 5 -4.45 13.38 -2.33
C LYS A 5 -5.42 12.36 -1.75
N GLN A 6 -6.09 11.63 -2.64
CA GLN A 6 -6.76 10.40 -2.24
C GLN A 6 -5.67 9.41 -1.90
N TYR A 7 -5.45 9.22 -0.60
CA TYR A 7 -4.63 8.13 -0.10
C TYR A 7 -5.44 6.86 -0.31
N PHE A 8 -4.87 5.92 -1.06
CA PHE A 8 -5.42 4.57 -1.14
C PHE A 8 -4.83 3.79 0.03
N GLN A 9 -5.70 3.33 0.91
CA GLN A 9 -5.30 2.53 2.06
C GLN A 9 -5.03 1.11 1.58
N LEU A 10 -3.76 0.80 1.31
CA LEU A 10 -3.32 -0.55 0.93
C LEU A 10 -3.45 -1.54 2.08
N PHE A 11 -3.32 -1.06 3.31
CA PHE A 11 -3.33 -1.88 4.51
C PHE A 11 -4.60 -1.61 5.31
N GLY A 12 -5.56 -2.54 5.21
CA GLY A 12 -6.90 -2.39 5.78
C GLY A 12 -6.94 -2.58 7.30
N GLU A 13 -6.09 -3.43 7.85
CA GLU A 13 -6.14 -3.80 9.28
C GLU A 13 -5.15 -3.00 10.13
N LYS A 14 -4.05 -2.50 9.53
CA LYS A 14 -2.99 -1.80 10.27
C LYS A 14 -2.15 -0.85 9.41
N GLU A 15 -1.62 0.23 9.99
CA GLU A 15 -0.61 1.06 9.31
C GLU A 15 0.68 0.27 9.06
N PHE A 16 1.27 0.44 7.87
CA PHE A 16 2.50 -0.25 7.45
C PHE A 16 3.63 -0.09 8.48
N ASP A 17 3.88 1.13 8.97
CA ASP A 17 4.93 1.43 9.96
C ASP A 17 4.75 0.62 11.26
N THR A 18 3.51 0.30 11.62
CA THR A 18 3.22 -0.46 12.84
C THR A 18 3.31 -1.96 12.58
N TYR A 19 2.96 -2.42 11.38
CA TYR A 19 3.20 -3.78 10.94
C TYR A 19 4.70 -4.09 10.80
N GLU A 20 5.47 -3.21 10.18
CA GLU A 20 6.92 -3.34 10.01
C GLU A 20 7.64 -3.49 11.35
N ARG A 21 7.30 -2.64 12.32
CA ARG A 21 7.86 -2.70 13.67
C ARG A 21 7.60 -4.05 14.35
N GLU A 22 6.42 -4.63 14.18
CA GLU A 22 6.11 -5.96 14.71
C GLU A 22 6.91 -7.06 14.02
N GLN A 23 7.07 -7.01 12.69
CA GLN A 23 7.90 -7.98 11.98
C GLN A 23 9.35 -7.92 12.48
N ILE A 24 9.90 -6.72 12.69
CA ILE A 24 11.25 -6.54 13.25
C ILE A 24 11.38 -7.16 14.64
N VAL A 25 10.40 -6.94 15.52
CA VAL A 25 10.38 -7.54 16.86
C VAL A 25 10.29 -9.07 16.77
N ALA A 26 9.40 -9.60 15.93
CA ALA A 26 9.24 -11.03 15.74
C ALA A 26 10.52 -11.71 15.21
N ILE A 27 11.22 -11.07 14.26
CA ILE A 27 12.51 -11.55 13.75
C ILE A 27 13.54 -11.63 14.88
N LYS A 28 13.65 -10.58 15.70
CA LYS A 28 14.58 -10.56 16.85
C LYS A 28 14.27 -11.67 17.83
N ASP A 29 13.00 -11.79 18.23
CA ASP A 29 12.58 -12.80 19.19
C ASP A 29 12.78 -14.22 18.66
N GLU A 30 12.70 -14.44 17.34
CA GLU A 30 13.02 -15.75 16.74
C GLU A 30 14.51 -16.04 16.81
N ILE A 31 15.35 -15.09 16.40
CA ILE A 31 16.81 -15.22 16.46
C ILE A 31 17.27 -15.50 17.90
N GLU A 32 16.71 -14.81 18.89
CA GLU A 32 17.06 -14.99 20.31
C GLU A 32 16.54 -16.30 20.91
N ARG A 33 15.51 -16.91 20.32
CA ARG A 33 14.96 -18.21 20.74
C ARG A 33 15.69 -19.40 20.13
N GLU A 34 16.51 -19.18 19.11
CA GLU A 34 17.31 -20.24 18.54
C GLU A 34 18.32 -20.77 19.56
N SER A 35 18.53 -22.09 19.55
CA SER A 35 19.48 -22.69 20.46
C SER A 35 20.91 -22.28 20.13
N GLU A 36 21.73 -22.06 21.15
CA GLU A 36 23.16 -21.71 20.98
C GLU A 36 23.88 -22.75 20.11
N ASN A 37 23.55 -24.04 20.27
CA ASN A 37 24.11 -25.11 19.45
C ASN A 37 23.69 -25.01 17.97
N TYR A 38 22.47 -24.56 17.67
CA TYR A 38 22.04 -24.35 16.29
C TYR A 38 22.77 -23.15 15.67
N ILE A 39 22.81 -22.01 16.37
CA ILE A 39 23.47 -20.79 15.90
C ILE A 39 24.96 -20.99 15.63
N LEU A 40 25.65 -21.80 16.43
CA LEU A 40 27.07 -22.09 16.24
C LEU A 40 27.37 -23.01 15.03
N ASN A 41 26.40 -23.80 14.59
CA ASN A 41 26.59 -24.82 13.55
C ASN A 41 25.90 -24.48 12.23
N VAL A 42 24.94 -23.55 12.23
CA VAL A 42 24.22 -23.16 11.02
C VAL A 42 25.15 -22.37 10.09
N ASN A 43 25.03 -22.62 8.80
CA ASN A 43 25.65 -21.75 7.82
C ASN A 43 24.95 -20.38 7.82
N GLU A 44 25.72 -19.31 7.97
CA GLU A 44 25.19 -17.94 8.03
C GLU A 44 24.29 -17.60 6.83
N THR A 45 24.69 -17.98 5.61
CA THR A 45 23.91 -17.71 4.39
C THR A 45 22.59 -18.47 4.39
N GLU A 46 22.59 -19.73 4.82
CA GLU A 46 21.38 -20.53 4.93
C GLU A 46 20.43 -19.95 5.99
N PHE A 47 20.96 -19.48 7.12
CA PHE A 47 20.16 -18.87 8.18
C PHE A 47 19.53 -17.54 7.75
N ILE A 48 20.30 -16.68 7.08
CA ILE A 48 19.78 -15.43 6.50
C ILE A 48 18.66 -15.74 5.49
N ASN A 49 18.87 -16.72 4.60
CA ASN A 49 17.86 -17.12 3.63
C ASN A 49 16.59 -17.68 4.29
N TYR A 50 16.74 -18.46 5.36
CA TYR A 50 15.60 -18.98 6.13
C TYR A 50 14.77 -17.84 6.73
N ILE A 51 15.41 -16.92 7.46
CA ILE A 51 14.72 -15.79 8.11
C ILE A 51 14.08 -14.87 7.05
N THR A 52 14.82 -14.50 6.02
CA THR A 52 14.31 -13.59 4.97
C THR A 52 13.14 -14.20 4.20
N ASN A 53 13.18 -15.50 3.86
CA ASN A 53 12.06 -16.16 3.19
C ASN A 53 10.83 -16.28 4.09
N LYS A 54 11.02 -16.44 5.40
CA LYS A 54 9.91 -16.54 6.37
C LYS A 54 9.18 -15.21 6.55
N TYR A 55 9.93 -14.11 6.62
CA TYR A 55 9.40 -12.77 6.88
C TYR A 55 9.25 -11.93 5.59
N VAL A 56 9.34 -12.55 4.41
CA VAL A 56 9.26 -11.84 3.15
C VAL A 56 7.90 -11.18 2.97
N LEU A 57 7.93 -9.88 2.68
CA LEU A 57 6.75 -9.14 2.28
C LEU A 57 6.53 -9.34 0.80
N LYS A 58 5.40 -9.95 0.45
CA LYS A 58 4.98 -10.04 -0.94
C LYS A 58 4.35 -8.71 -1.33
N GLU A 59 4.89 -8.10 -2.38
CA GLU A 59 4.32 -6.89 -2.93
C GLU A 59 2.95 -7.18 -3.56
N PRO A 60 1.95 -6.29 -3.37
CA PRO A 60 0.68 -6.41 -4.06
C PRO A 60 0.89 -6.39 -5.57
N GLN A 61 0.32 -7.38 -6.27
CA GLN A 61 0.34 -7.43 -7.72
C GLN A 61 -0.94 -6.80 -8.24
N PHE A 62 -0.79 -5.79 -9.10
CA PHE A 62 -1.91 -5.14 -9.77
C PHE A 62 -2.21 -5.89 -11.06
N ASP A 63 -3.49 -6.16 -11.26
CA ASP A 63 -4.01 -6.70 -12.51
C ASP A 63 -4.12 -5.55 -13.52
N TYR A 64 -3.02 -5.32 -14.25
CA TYR A 64 -2.98 -4.28 -15.28
C TYR A 64 -3.74 -4.71 -16.55
N ASP A 65 -3.99 -6.01 -16.73
CA ASP A 65 -4.69 -6.54 -17.89
C ASP A 65 -6.21 -6.36 -17.79
N ASN A 66 -6.77 -6.35 -16.56
CA ASN A 66 -8.19 -6.14 -16.31
C ASN A 66 -8.50 -4.78 -15.64
N ILE A 67 -7.93 -3.70 -16.16
CA ILE A 67 -8.27 -2.34 -15.73
C ILE A 67 -9.64 -1.95 -16.30
N PHE A 68 -10.55 -1.53 -15.42
CA PHE A 68 -11.84 -0.97 -15.82
C PHE A 68 -11.79 0.55 -15.73
N VAL A 69 -12.10 1.22 -16.84
CA VAL A 69 -12.23 2.68 -16.88
C VAL A 69 -13.69 3.03 -17.07
N SER A 70 -14.19 3.90 -16.20
CA SER A 70 -15.53 4.47 -16.33
C SER A 70 -15.44 5.99 -16.32
N THR A 71 -16.41 6.64 -16.96
CA THR A 71 -16.50 8.10 -17.01
C THR A 71 -17.90 8.53 -16.61
N TYR A 72 -17.99 9.56 -15.79
CA TYR A 72 -19.27 10.14 -15.38
C TYR A 72 -19.13 11.66 -15.23
N GLN A 73 -20.26 12.37 -15.34
CA GLN A 73 -20.29 13.80 -15.07
C GLN A 73 -20.48 14.05 -13.59
N LYS A 74 -19.71 15.02 -13.06
CA LYS A 74 -19.82 15.47 -11.69
C LYS A 74 -19.68 16.96 -11.60
N ASP A 75 -20.54 17.57 -10.80
CA ASP A 75 -20.40 18.97 -10.42
C ASP A 75 -19.37 19.10 -9.30
N ILE A 76 -18.31 19.88 -9.56
CA ILE A 76 -17.24 20.15 -8.59
C ILE A 76 -17.27 21.63 -8.22
N GLU A 77 -17.33 21.90 -6.92
CA GLU A 77 -17.27 23.26 -6.37
C GLU A 77 -15.92 23.93 -6.67
N GLY A 78 -15.96 25.21 -7.03
CA GLY A 78 -14.81 26.00 -7.47
C GLY A 78 -13.65 25.98 -6.48
N LYS A 79 -13.92 25.89 -5.18
CA LYS A 79 -12.89 25.86 -4.13
C LYS A 79 -11.91 24.68 -4.23
N TYR A 80 -12.30 23.59 -4.91
CA TYR A 80 -11.44 22.41 -5.11
C TYR A 80 -10.54 22.54 -6.34
N TRP A 81 -10.74 23.56 -7.17
CA TRP A 81 -9.95 23.76 -8.37
C TRP A 81 -8.60 24.41 -8.06
N PRO A 82 -7.55 24.11 -8.85
CA PRO A 82 -6.29 24.84 -8.73
C PRO A 82 -6.47 26.34 -8.98
N ARG A 83 -5.81 27.20 -8.19
CA ARG A 83 -5.89 28.68 -8.27
C ARG A 83 -5.61 29.32 -9.65
N ARG A 84 -5.10 28.56 -10.61
CA ARG A 84 -4.81 29.01 -11.98
C ARG A 84 -6.02 28.98 -12.91
N TYR A 85 -7.13 28.37 -12.49
CA TYR A 85 -8.36 28.34 -13.27
C TYR A 85 -9.24 29.54 -12.92
N ASN A 86 -9.95 30.09 -13.91
CA ASN A 86 -10.89 31.20 -13.71
C ASN A 86 -12.25 30.69 -13.21
N VAL A 87 -12.27 30.24 -11.96
CA VAL A 87 -13.45 29.67 -11.29
C VAL A 87 -13.71 30.39 -9.98
N TYR A 88 -14.97 30.43 -9.56
CA TYR A 88 -15.39 31.07 -8.32
C TYR A 88 -15.65 30.01 -7.27
N ASP A 89 -15.12 30.20 -6.05
CA ASP A 89 -15.16 29.22 -4.96
C ASP A 89 -16.59 28.77 -4.61
N ASP A 90 -17.58 29.66 -4.76
CA ASP A 90 -18.99 29.47 -4.45
C ASP A 90 -19.83 28.90 -5.61
N LYS A 91 -19.20 28.56 -6.73
CA LYS A 91 -19.89 28.02 -7.92
C LYS A 91 -19.52 26.57 -8.18
N PHE A 92 -20.43 25.85 -8.84
CA PHE A 92 -20.23 24.48 -9.28
C PHE A 92 -19.96 24.43 -10.79
N TYR A 93 -19.04 23.56 -11.17
CA TYR A 93 -18.60 23.36 -12.55
C TYR A 93 -18.72 21.89 -12.89
N SER A 94 -19.49 21.58 -13.94
CA SER A 94 -19.66 20.21 -14.42
C SER A 94 -18.41 19.76 -15.17
N VAL A 95 -17.85 18.63 -14.78
CA VAL A 95 -16.66 18.04 -15.41
C VAL A 95 -16.84 16.56 -15.67
N ASP A 96 -16.16 16.09 -16.70
CA ASP A 96 -16.00 14.66 -16.95
C ASP A 96 -14.96 14.09 -15.98
N VAL A 97 -15.41 13.16 -15.14
CA VAL A 97 -14.55 12.46 -14.19
C VAL A 97 -14.22 11.08 -14.74
N VAL A 98 -12.93 10.79 -14.88
CA VAL A 98 -12.43 9.45 -15.26
C VAL A 98 -12.09 8.68 -14.00
N ASN A 99 -12.71 7.51 -13.83
CA ASN A 99 -12.48 6.60 -12.71
C ASN A 99 -11.73 5.35 -13.20
N PHE A 100 -10.56 5.10 -12.61
CA PHE A 100 -9.74 3.92 -12.87
C PHE A 100 -9.97 2.91 -11.75
N GLN A 101 -10.50 1.74 -12.11
CA GLN A 101 -10.66 0.60 -11.21
C GLN A 101 -9.60 -0.44 -11.59
N ILE A 102 -8.60 -0.58 -10.74
CA ILE A 102 -7.51 -1.55 -10.88
C ILE A 102 -7.76 -2.65 -9.85
N LYS A 103 -7.81 -3.90 -10.31
CA LYS A 103 -7.93 -5.06 -9.40
C LYS A 103 -6.57 -5.45 -8.86
N LEU A 104 -6.57 -6.08 -7.70
CA LEU A 104 -5.39 -6.74 -7.15
C LEU A 104 -5.50 -8.22 -7.47
N ASP A 105 -4.49 -8.77 -8.14
CA ASP A 105 -4.46 -10.17 -8.59
C ASP A 105 -4.37 -11.17 -7.42
N ASN A 106 -3.95 -10.69 -6.25
CA ASN A 106 -3.89 -11.48 -5.04
C ASN A 106 -4.75 -10.84 -3.95
N ILE A 107 -5.76 -11.59 -3.48
CA ILE A 107 -6.41 -11.34 -2.20
C ILE A 107 -5.35 -11.66 -1.14
N PHE A 108 -4.57 -10.66 -0.77
CA PHE A 108 -3.90 -10.69 0.51
C PHE A 108 -5.01 -10.84 1.56
N LYS A 109 -4.95 -11.89 2.37
CA LYS A 109 -5.32 -11.68 3.77
C LYS A 109 -4.31 -10.67 4.28
N LEU A 110 -4.66 -9.39 4.14
CA LEU A 110 -4.06 -8.33 4.92
C LEU A 110 -4.36 -8.74 6.36
N PHE A 111 -3.32 -9.19 7.06
CA PHE A 111 -3.37 -9.44 8.50
C PHE A 111 -3.53 -8.15 9.28
#